data_AF-A0A2V7XH69-F1
#
_entry.id   AF-A0A2V7XH69-F1
#
_cell.length_a   1.000
_cell.length_b   1.000
_cell.length_c   1.000
_cell.angle_alpha   90.00
_cell.angle_beta   90.00
_cell.angle_gamma   90.00
#
_symmetry.space_group_name_H-M   'P 1'
#
loop_
_entity.id
_entity.type
_entity.pdbx_description
1 polymer ?
#
loop_
_entity_poly.entity_id
_entity_poly.type
_entity_poly.pdbx_seq_one_letter_code
_entity_poly.pdbx_strand_id
1 'polypeptide(L)' 'MPAYNAAKTLEDTFRRIPQGYYDEVIVVDDYSGDETTELARKLNLKAIRHPHNVGYGGNQKTCYMEALRDGA' A
#
# COMPACT_ATOMS: atom_id res chain seq x y z
N MET A 1 -3.64 -0.41 2.23
CA MET A 1 -2.57 -0.15 3.21
C MET A 1 -1.86 1.14 2.82
N PRO A 2 -2.17 2.26 3.51
CA PRO A 2 -1.50 3.52 3.25
C PRO A 2 -0.03 3.43 3.70
N ALA A 3 0.89 3.91 2.87
CA ALA A 3 2.33 3.89 3.11
C ALA A 3 2.96 5.27 2.86
N TYR A 4 3.96 5.61 3.67
CA TYR A 4 4.85 6.75 3.48
C TYR A 4 6.18 6.45 4.19
N ASN A 5 7.28 6.38 3.43
CA ASN A 5 8.61 5.96 3.87
C ASN A 5 8.59 4.64 4.69
N ALA A 6 7.94 3.62 4.13
CA ALA A 6 7.65 2.34 4.78
C ALA A 6 8.56 1.19 4.32
N ALA A 7 9.62 1.45 3.54
CA ALA A 7 10.45 0.39 2.97
C ALA A 7 11.04 -0.57 4.02
N LYS A 8 11.31 -0.07 5.24
CA LYS A 8 11.88 -0.86 6.34
C LYS A 8 10.89 -1.78 7.05
N THR A 9 9.59 -1.51 6.94
CA THR A 9 8.55 -2.20 7.73
C THR A 9 7.48 -2.87 6.87
N LEU A 10 7.39 -2.52 5.58
CA LEU A 10 6.35 -2.99 4.68
C LEU A 10 6.32 -4.52 4.57
N GLU A 11 7.47 -5.14 4.32
CA GLU A 11 7.56 -6.60 4.16
C GLU A 11 7.18 -7.35 5.43
N ASP A 12 7.74 -6.95 6.57
CA ASP A 12 7.41 -7.55 7.87
C ASP A 12 5.94 -7.36 8.23
N THR A 13 5.37 -6.19 7.91
CA THR A 13 3.94 -5.90 8.13
C THR A 13 3.07 -6.81 7.28
N PHE A 14 3.37 -6.93 5.99
CA PHE A 14 2.64 -7.82 5.08
C PHE A 14 2.71 -9.29 5.53
N ARG A 15 3.91 -9.78 5.88
CA ARG A 15 4.12 -11.17 6.33
C ARG A 15 3.42 -11.51 7.64
N ARG A 16 3.07 -10.51 8.47
CA ARG A 16 2.34 -10.71 9.73
C ARG A 16 0.83 -10.84 9.53
N ILE A 17 0.29 -10.48 8.36
CA ILE A 17 -1.12 -10.66 8.05
C ILE A 17 -1.34 -12.17 7.80
N PRO A 18 -2.18 -12.86 8.60
CA PRO A 18 -2.41 -14.28 8.41
C PRO A 18 -2.97 -14.57 7.02
N GLN A 19 -2.41 -15.59 6.36
CA GLN A 19 -2.90 -16.04 5.06
C GLN A 19 -4.35 -16.51 5.18
N GLY A 20 -5.16 -16.25 4.15
CA GLY A 20 -6.59 -16.60 4.12
C GLY A 20 -7.53 -15.61 4.83
N TYR A 21 -7.00 -14.52 5.41
CA TYR A 21 -7.80 -13.41 5.94
C TYR A 21 -7.98 -12.26 4.95
N TYR A 22 -7.37 -12.36 3.77
CA TYR A 22 -7.43 -11.38 2.70
C TYR A 22 -7.40 -12.09 1.36
N ASP A 23 -8.09 -11.52 0.37
CA ASP A 23 -8.01 -11.93 -1.04
C ASP A 23 -6.89 -11.16 -1.76
N GLU A 24 -6.78 -9.85 -1.48
CA GLU A 24 -5.79 -8.96 -2.09
C GLU A 24 -5.26 -7.93 -1.07
N VAL A 25 -4.03 -7.47 -1.29
CA VAL A 25 -3.43 -6.38 -0.52
C VAL A 25 -3.04 -5.23 -1.45
N ILE A 26 -3.70 -4.09 -1.26
CA ILE A 26 -3.42 -2.84 -1.95
C ILE A 26 -2.50 -1.99 -1.10
N VAL A 27 -1.36 -1.57 -1.63
CA VAL A 27 -0.46 -0.59 -1.03
C VAL A 27 -0.58 0.72 -1.78
N VAL A 28 -0.82 1.81 -1.05
CA VAL A 28 -0.86 3.15 -1.64
C VAL A 28 0.27 3.97 -1.02
N ASP A 29 1.28 4.30 -1.84
CA ASP A 29 2.44 5.09 -1.49
C ASP A 29 2.15 6.60 -1.64
N ASP A 30 2.23 7.33 -0.54
CA ASP A 30 1.99 8.78 -0.49
C ASP A 30 3.24 9.61 -0.82
N TYR A 31 3.82 9.33 -1.99
CA TYR A 31 5.03 10.00 -2.46
C TYR A 31 6.23 9.80 -1.52
N SER A 32 6.51 8.55 -1.14
CA SER A 32 7.71 8.21 -0.38
C SER A 32 8.99 8.62 -1.12
N GLY A 33 10.01 8.97 -0.34
CA GLY A 33 11.36 9.27 -0.80
C GLY A 33 12.32 8.09 -0.71
N ASP A 34 11.82 6.91 -0.31
CA ASP A 34 12.56 5.65 -0.22
C ASP A 34 11.99 4.60 -1.19
N GLU A 35 12.46 3.36 -1.08
CA GLU A 35 12.11 2.25 -1.97
C GLU A 35 10.75 1.59 -1.67
N THR A 36 9.83 2.30 -0.98
CA THR A 36 8.52 1.75 -0.58
C THR A 36 7.73 1.19 -1.77
N THR A 37 7.64 1.94 -2.87
CA THR A 37 6.90 1.52 -4.06
C THR A 37 7.57 0.31 -4.73
N GLU A 38 8.90 0.31 -4.85
CA GLU A 38 9.67 -0.77 -5.45
C GLU A 38 9.53 -2.06 -4.63
N LEU A 39 9.58 -1.96 -3.30
CA LEU A 39 9.40 -3.09 -2.41
C LEU A 39 7.98 -3.66 -2.50
N ALA A 40 6.95 -2.82 -2.53
CA ALA A 40 5.56 -3.27 -2.71
C ALA A 40 5.39 -4.11 -3.99
N ARG A 41 5.99 -3.65 -5.11
CA ARG A 41 5.98 -4.38 -6.38
C ARG A 41 6.76 -5.69 -6.32
N LYS A 42 7.93 -5.72 -5.65
CA LYS A 42 8.73 -6.95 -5.46
C LYS A 42 7.99 -8.01 -4.64
N LEU A 43 7.13 -7.58 -3.72
CA LEU A 43 6.28 -8.46 -2.92
C LEU A 43 5.01 -8.92 -3.67
N ASN A 44 4.86 -8.59 -4.96
CA ASN A 44 3.68 -8.84 -5.77
C ASN A 44 2.38 -8.24 -5.19
N LEU A 45 2.49 -7.11 -4.49
CA LEU A 45 1.34 -6.37 -3.98
C LEU A 45 0.87 -5.36 -5.03
N LYS A 46 -0.44 -5.09 -5.07
CA LYS A 46 -0.98 -4.02 -5.91
C LYS A 46 -0.52 -2.68 -5.36
N ALA A 47 0.32 -1.97 -6.11
CA ALA A 47 0.98 -0.74 -5.66
C ALA A 47 0.53 0.48 -6.45
N ILE A 48 -0.08 1.46 -5.78
CA ILE A 48 -0.44 2.77 -6.32
C ILE A 48 0.48 3.81 -5.69
N ARG A 49 1.03 4.73 -6.48
CA ARG A 49 1.85 5.83 -5.96
C ARG A 49 1.21 7.17 -6.29
N HIS A 50 1.05 8.01 -5.29
CA HIS A 50 0.62 9.38 -5.49
C HIS A 50 1.75 10.24 -6.10
N PRO A 51 1.41 11.21 -6.98
CA PRO A 51 2.40 12.09 -7.59
C PRO A 51 2.95 13.16 -6.63
N HIS A 52 2.34 13.34 -5.46
CA HIS A 52 2.78 14.19 -4.36
C HIS A 52 2.16 13.65 -3.05
N ASN A 53 2.68 14.08 -1.90
CA ASN A 53 2.14 13.69 -0.60
C ASN A 53 0.78 14.38 -0.38
N VAL A 54 -0.30 13.59 -0.32
CA VAL A 54 -1.68 14.07 -0.10
C VAL A 54 -2.10 13.99 1.36
N GLY A 55 -1.21 13.50 2.23
CA GLY A 55 -1.45 13.26 3.63
C GLY A 55 -2.17 11.93 3.89
N TYR A 56 -2.07 11.47 5.14
CA TYR A 56 -2.54 10.16 5.57
C TYR A 56 -4.02 9.89 5.23
N GLY A 57 -4.90 10.87 5.45
CA GLY A 57 -6.33 10.73 5.16
C GLY A 57 -6.63 10.62 3.66
N GLY A 58 -5.90 11.35 2.81
CA GLY A 58 -6.04 11.22 1.36
C GLY A 58 -5.51 9.88 0.86
N ASN A 59 -4.36 9.43 1.39
CA ASN A 59 -3.81 8.11 1.12
C ASN A 59 -4.80 6.98 1.47
N GLN A 60 -5.38 7.02 2.67
CA GLN A 60 -6.42 6.05 3.06
C GLN A 60 -7.63 6.05 2.12
N LYS A 61 -8.11 7.23 1.70
CA LYS A 61 -9.23 7.31 0.75
C LYS A 61 -8.91 6.60 -0.55
N THR A 62 -7.71 6.77 -1.10
CA THR A 62 -7.29 6.03 -2.29
C THR A 62 -7.27 4.53 -2.04
N CYS A 63 -6.85 4.05 -0.86
CA CYS A 63 -6.94 2.62 -0.52
C CYS A 63 -8.38 2.10 -0.62
N TYR A 64 -9.34 2.81 -0.01
CA TYR A 64 -10.75 2.40 -0.01
C TYR A 64 -11.36 2.49 -1.41
N MET A 65 -11.09 3.58 -2.13
CA MET A 65 -11.61 3.78 -3.48
C MET A 65 -11.10 2.71 -4.44
N GLU A 66 -9.85 2.29 -4.30
CA GLU A 66 -9.32 1.22 -5.12
C GLU A 66 -9.92 -0.14 -4.76
N ALA A 67 -10.00 -0.47 -3.47
CA ALA A 67 -10.64 -1.71 -3.04
C ALA A 67 -12.09 -1.82 -3.56
N LEU A 68 -12.86 -0.73 -3.49
CA LEU A 68 -14.22 -0.67 -4.03
C LEU A 68 -14.27 -0.82 -5.56
N ARG A 69 -13.25 -0.32 -6.29
CA ARG A 69 -13.16 -0.52 -7.75
C ARG A 69 -12.88 -1.96 -8.12
N ASP A 70 -12.14 -2.68 -7.27
CA ASP A 70 -11.83 -4.10 -7.44
C ASP A 70 -12.97 -5.03 -6.97
N GLY A 71 -14.03 -4.47 -6.37
CA GLY A 71 -15.23 -5.22 -5.98
C GLY A 71 -15.26 -5.71 -4.53
N ALA A 72 -14.50 -5.06 -3.63
CA ALA A 72 -14.57 -5.30 -2.18
C ALA A 72 -15.91 -4.89 -1.56
#